data_AF-A0A401Y8U4-F1
#
_entry.id   AF-A0A401Y8U4-F1
#
_cell.length_a   1.000
_cell.length_b   1.000
_cell.length_c   1.000
_cell.angle_alpha   90.00
_cell.angle_beta   90.00
_cell.angle_gamma   90.00
#
_symmetry.space_group_name_H-M   'P 1'
#
loop_
_entity.id
_entity.type
_entity.pdbx_description
1 polymer ?
#
loop_
_entity_poly.entity_id
_entity_poly.type
_entity_poly.pdbx_seq_one_letter_code
_entity_poly.pdbx_strand_id
1 'polypeptide(L)'
;MLGVSTQVIVYVLTALAAVVIVLTRLRLGNDDGGAGRFQVGNGLLNLHSGAGALALVTWLVYLVADENSALGGAATGIIALAFWWVVVVSGLLILVRWMPSHGRHASTGSEDTWSEGPGLSVLAHVGMLVGVCVFTWAYLTAAV
;
A
#
# COMPACT_ATOMS: atom_id res chain seq x y z
N MET A 1 2.07 28.14 15.04
CA MET A 1 2.64 27.03 14.26
C MET A 1 1.84 26.92 12.98
N LEU A 2 2.47 27.09 11.81
CA LEU A 2 1.84 26.86 10.51
C LEU A 2 1.66 25.35 10.33
N GLY A 3 0.66 24.79 11.00
CA GLY A 3 0.29 23.38 10.88
C GLY A 3 -0.32 23.14 9.51
N VAL A 4 0.23 22.20 8.74
CA VAL A 4 -0.36 21.75 7.48
C VAL A 4 -1.80 21.29 7.76
N SER A 5 -2.75 21.71 6.93
CA SER A 5 -4.16 21.29 7.05
C SER A 5 -4.26 19.77 6.91
N THR A 6 -5.08 19.12 7.76
CA THR A 6 -5.32 17.67 7.73
C THR A 6 -5.69 17.17 6.34
N GLN A 7 -6.47 17.96 5.60
CA GLN A 7 -6.87 17.66 4.23
C GLN A 7 -5.66 17.54 3.29
N VAL A 8 -4.67 18.43 3.42
CA VAL A 8 -3.42 18.37 2.64
C VAL A 8 -2.64 17.12 2.99
N ILE A 9 -2.58 16.74 4.27
CA ILE A 9 -1.91 15.52 4.71
C ILE A 9 -2.56 14.29 4.06
N VAL A 10 -3.89 14.20 4.08
CA VAL A 10 -4.63 13.08 3.48
C VAL A 10 -4.39 12.99 1.97
N TYR A 11 -4.42 14.11 1.24
CA TYR A 11 -4.13 14.11 -0.19
C TYR A 11 -2.69 13.70 -0.51
N VAL A 12 -1.71 14.20 0.25
CA VAL A 12 -0.30 13.82 0.08
C VAL A 12 -0.11 12.32 0.34
N LEU A 13 -0.67 11.80 1.44
CA LEU A 13 -0.62 10.37 1.75
C LEU A 13 -1.30 9.52 0.67
N THR A 14 -2.41 10.01 0.09
CA THR A 14 -3.12 9.32 -1.00
C THR A 14 -2.23 9.21 -2.24
N ALA A 15 -1.54 10.30 -2.60
CA ALA A 15 -0.59 10.29 -3.71
C ALA A 15 0.59 9.35 -3.46
N LEU A 16 1.17 9.36 -2.25
CA LEU A 16 2.26 8.45 -1.88
C LEU A 16 1.80 6.98 -1.90
N ALA A 17 0.60 6.68 -1.43
CA ALA A 17 0.05 5.33 -1.48
C ALA A 17 -0.15 4.84 -2.92
N ALA A 18 -0.62 5.72 -3.82
CA ALA A 18 -0.71 5.42 -5.26
C ALA A 18 0.67 5.08 -5.85
N VAL A 19 1.70 5.85 -5.51
CA VAL A 19 3.08 5.58 -5.94
C VAL A 19 3.54 4.21 -5.48
N VAL A 20 3.29 3.84 -4.22
CA VAL A 20 3.67 2.51 -3.70
C VAL A 20 2.98 1.38 -4.47
N ILE A 21 1.67 1.49 -4.75
CA ILE A 21 0.94 0.46 -5.52
C ILE A 21 1.58 0.27 -6.90
N VAL A 22 1.85 1.38 -7.60
CA VAL A 22 2.44 1.36 -8.95
C VAL A 22 3.85 0.79 -8.92
N LEU A 23 4.71 1.27 -8.00
CA LEU A 23 6.10 0.80 -7.90
C LEU A 23 6.16 -0.67 -7.52
N THR A 24 5.28 -1.16 -6.64
CA THR A 24 5.20 -2.58 -6.30
C THR A 24 4.85 -3.42 -7.53
N ARG A 25 3.90 -2.96 -8.36
CA ARG A 25 3.53 -3.65 -9.61
C ARG A 25 4.65 -3.64 -10.63
N LEU A 26 5.32 -2.50 -10.84
CA LEU A 26 6.42 -2.40 -11.80
C LEU A 26 7.65 -3.20 -11.35
N ARG A 27 7.95 -3.19 -10.05
CA ARG A 27 9.12 -3.89 -9.49
C ARG A 27 8.97 -5.41 -9.55
N LEU A 28 7.76 -5.93 -9.30
CA LEU A 28 7.52 -7.37 -9.16
C LEU A 28 6.82 -8.00 -10.36
N GLY A 29 6.24 -7.18 -11.25
CA GLY A 29 5.56 -7.64 -12.46
C GLY A 29 6.50 -7.99 -13.61
N ASN A 30 7.77 -7.58 -13.53
CA ASN A 30 8.81 -7.88 -14.53
C ASN A 30 9.72 -9.05 -14.14
N ASP A 31 9.43 -9.77 -13.04
CA ASP A 31 10.19 -10.96 -12.61
C ASP A 31 9.74 -12.21 -13.39
N ASP A 32 10.11 -12.28 -14.68
CA ASP A 32 9.78 -13.38 -15.61
C ASP A 32 10.65 -14.64 -15.39
N GLY A 33 10.51 -15.29 -14.23
CA GLY A 33 10.86 -16.72 -14.11
C GLY A 33 12.23 -17.08 -13.53
N GLY A 34 12.82 -16.24 -12.68
CA GLY A 34 13.96 -16.64 -11.85
C GLY A 34 13.53 -17.60 -10.73
N ALA A 35 13.94 -18.86 -10.79
CA ALA A 35 13.70 -19.86 -9.73
C ALA A 35 14.45 -19.46 -8.44
N GLY A 36 13.82 -18.67 -7.57
CA GLY A 36 14.47 -18.17 -6.36
C GLY A 36 13.50 -17.73 -5.27
N ARG A 37 13.97 -17.83 -4.02
CA ARG A 37 13.29 -17.49 -2.74
C ARG A 37 12.62 -16.10 -2.68
N PHE A 38 12.91 -15.21 -3.63
CA PHE A 38 12.42 -13.83 -3.67
C PHE A 38 11.19 -13.63 -4.56
N GLN A 39 10.67 -14.70 -5.19
CA GLN A 39 9.53 -14.61 -6.08
C GLN A 39 8.21 -14.47 -5.30
N VAL A 40 7.38 -13.50 -5.69
CA VAL A 40 6.03 -13.30 -5.14
C VAL A 40 5.03 -13.96 -6.07
N GLY A 41 4.07 -14.71 -5.52
CA GLY A 41 3.01 -15.30 -6.33
C GLY A 41 2.17 -14.24 -7.03
N ASN A 42 1.92 -14.43 -8.34
CA ASN A 42 1.12 -13.51 -9.16
C ASN A 42 -0.26 -13.20 -8.57
N GLY A 43 -0.87 -14.15 -7.85
CA GLY A 43 -2.13 -13.93 -7.15
C GLY A 43 -2.04 -12.86 -6.06
N LEU A 44 -1.00 -12.87 -5.23
CA LEU A 44 -0.79 -11.87 -4.19
C LEU A 44 -0.47 -10.50 -4.77
N LEU A 45 0.35 -10.45 -5.83
CA LEU A 45 0.66 -9.20 -6.54
C LEU A 45 -0.58 -8.60 -7.22
N ASN A 46 -1.42 -9.43 -7.84
CA ASN A 46 -2.68 -9.00 -8.43
C ASN A 46 -3.67 -8.53 -7.37
N LEU A 47 -3.75 -9.19 -6.22
CA LEU A 47 -4.58 -8.76 -5.11
C LEU A 47 -4.15 -7.38 -4.60
N HIS A 48 -2.84 -7.19 -4.33
CA HIS A 48 -2.31 -5.90 -3.88
C HIS A 48 -2.61 -4.78 -4.90
N SER A 49 -2.34 -5.03 -6.19
CA SER A 49 -2.51 -4.02 -7.24
C SER A 49 -3.99 -3.72 -7.51
N GLY A 50 -4.82 -4.75 -7.60
CA GLY A 50 -6.25 -4.63 -7.88
C GLY A 50 -7.01 -4.00 -6.72
N ALA A 51 -6.79 -4.46 -5.49
CA ALA A 51 -7.33 -3.80 -4.30
C ALA A 51 -6.81 -2.36 -4.19
N GLY A 52 -5.55 -2.10 -4.56
CA GLY A 52 -4.95 -0.78 -4.56
C GLY A 52 -5.64 0.20 -5.50
N ALA A 53 -5.92 -0.23 -6.73
CA ALA A 53 -6.66 0.56 -7.69
C ALA A 53 -8.09 0.87 -7.20
N LEU A 54 -8.79 -0.14 -6.67
CA LEU A 54 -10.14 0.03 -6.13
C LEU A 54 -10.14 0.95 -4.90
N ALA A 55 -9.18 0.79 -3.98
CA ALA A 55 -9.00 1.65 -2.81
C ALA A 55 -8.80 3.10 -3.24
N LEU A 56 -7.89 3.34 -4.19
CA LEU A 56 -7.57 4.69 -4.66
C LEU A 56 -8.79 5.37 -5.29
N VAL A 57 -9.48 4.69 -6.20
CA VAL A 57 -10.65 5.25 -6.90
C VAL A 57 -11.78 5.54 -5.91
N THR A 58 -12.14 4.57 -5.08
CA THR A 58 -13.24 4.73 -4.11
C THR A 58 -12.93 5.79 -3.06
N TRP A 59 -11.67 5.87 -2.60
CA TRP A 59 -11.23 6.89 -1.65
C TRP A 59 -11.26 8.30 -2.25
N LEU A 60 -10.76 8.48 -3.49
CA LEU A 60 -10.82 9.78 -4.17
C LEU A 60 -12.25 10.23 -4.44
N VAL A 61 -13.14 9.29 -4.79
CA VAL A 61 -14.57 9.58 -4.93
C VAL A 61 -15.15 10.06 -3.60
N TYR A 62 -14.86 9.37 -2.50
CA TYR A 62 -15.30 9.79 -1.16
C TYR A 62 -14.79 11.20 -0.80
N LEU A 63 -13.52 11.50 -1.04
CA LEU A 63 -12.91 12.79 -0.67
C LEU A 63 -13.44 14.00 -1.45
N VAL A 64 -13.99 13.79 -2.65
CA VAL A 64 -14.38 14.88 -3.57
C VAL A 64 -15.89 14.97 -3.74
N ALA A 65 -16.63 13.88 -3.48
CA ALA A 65 -18.08 13.87 -3.57
C ALA A 65 -18.73 14.64 -2.41
N ASP A 66 -19.93 15.17 -2.64
CA ASP A 66 -20.73 15.82 -1.60
C ASP A 66 -21.13 14.81 -0.52
N GLU A 67 -21.02 15.21 0.75
CA GLU A 67 -21.32 14.37 1.91
C GLU A 67 -22.78 13.88 1.96
N ASN A 68 -23.71 14.62 1.34
CA ASN A 68 -25.12 14.26 1.25
C ASN A 68 -25.43 13.32 0.06
N SER A 69 -24.44 13.05 -0.79
CA SER A 69 -24.59 12.13 -1.91
C SER A 69 -24.29 10.68 -1.50
N ALA A 70 -24.84 9.72 -2.23
CA ALA A 70 -24.53 8.30 -2.02
C ALA A 70 -23.02 7.99 -2.16
N LEU A 71 -22.28 8.81 -2.93
CA LEU A 71 -20.86 8.62 -3.20
C LEU A 71 -19.96 9.23 -2.11
N GLY A 72 -20.34 10.34 -1.48
CA GLY A 72 -19.63 10.95 -0.35
C GLY A 72 -20.06 10.43 1.02
N GLY A 73 -21.12 9.61 1.08
CA GLY A 73 -21.64 9.08 2.32
C GLY A 73 -20.72 8.07 3.02
N ALA A 74 -21.03 7.80 4.29
CA ALA A 74 -20.25 6.95 5.18
C ALA A 74 -19.93 5.55 4.59
N ALA A 75 -20.86 4.94 3.85
CA ALA A 75 -20.66 3.62 3.26
C ALA A 75 -19.49 3.58 2.27
N THR A 76 -19.32 4.61 1.44
CA THR A 76 -18.22 4.67 0.48
C THR A 76 -16.87 4.79 1.19
N GLY A 77 -16.78 5.61 2.25
CA GLY A 77 -15.58 5.73 3.07
C GLY A 77 -15.20 4.39 3.72
N ILE A 78 -16.18 3.64 4.25
CA ILE A 78 -15.94 2.30 4.84
C ILE A 78 -15.45 1.31 3.78
N ILE A 79 -16.07 1.28 2.60
CA ILE A 79 -15.66 0.40 1.49
C ILE A 79 -14.24 0.74 1.05
N ALA A 80 -13.91 2.03 0.90
CA ALA A 80 -12.58 2.49 0.53
C ALA A 80 -11.53 2.08 1.58
N LEU A 81 -11.82 2.29 2.87
CA LEU A 81 -10.94 1.87 3.97
C LEU A 81 -10.75 0.35 3.99
N ALA A 82 -11.80 -0.43 3.74
CA ALA A 82 -11.69 -1.89 3.67
C ALA A 82 -10.71 -2.31 2.56
N PHE A 83 -10.78 -1.71 1.38
CA PHE A 83 -9.81 -1.96 0.32
C PHE A 83 -8.39 -1.52 0.71
N TRP A 84 -8.21 -0.35 1.34
CA TRP A 84 -6.91 0.10 1.84
C TRP A 84 -6.28 -0.90 2.82
N TRP A 85 -7.06 -1.47 3.73
CA TRP A 85 -6.58 -2.50 4.64
C TRP A 85 -6.19 -3.80 3.92
N VAL A 86 -6.93 -4.21 2.90
CA VAL A 86 -6.55 -5.36 2.05
C VAL A 86 -5.20 -5.11 1.37
N VAL A 87 -4.95 -3.90 0.86
CA VAL A 87 -3.69 -3.53 0.24
C VAL A 87 -2.53 -3.62 1.23
N VAL A 88 -2.71 -3.09 2.44
CA VAL A 88 -1.73 -3.13 3.53
C VAL A 88 -1.42 -4.57 3.91
N VAL A 89 -2.43 -5.40 4.17
CA VAL A 89 -2.22 -6.82 4.54
C VAL A 89 -1.46 -7.53 3.41
N SER A 90 -1.88 -7.35 2.16
CA SER A 90 -1.21 -7.96 1.00
C SER A 90 0.24 -7.48 0.89
N GLY A 91 0.49 -6.21 1.13
CA GLY A 91 1.82 -5.59 1.13
C GLY A 91 2.75 -6.10 2.23
N LEU A 92 2.22 -6.29 3.44
CA LEU A 92 2.97 -6.91 4.54
C LEU A 92 3.27 -8.37 4.25
N LEU A 93 2.35 -9.11 3.63
CA LEU A 93 2.61 -10.49 3.17
C LEU A 93 3.70 -10.54 2.09
N ILE A 94 3.80 -9.52 1.22
CA ILE A 94 4.91 -9.39 0.25
C ILE A 94 6.25 -9.26 0.98
N LEU A 95 6.30 -8.57 2.13
CA LEU A 95 7.54 -8.44 2.92
C LEU A 95 8.01 -9.76 3.54
N VAL A 96 7.12 -10.73 3.76
CA VAL A 96 7.48 -12.03 4.35
C VAL A 96 8.57 -12.75 3.55
N ARG A 97 8.68 -12.49 2.23
CA ARG A 97 9.75 -13.04 1.38
C ARG A 97 11.17 -12.68 1.84
N TRP A 98 11.31 -11.61 2.62
CA TRP A 98 12.58 -11.13 3.16
C TRP A 98 12.85 -11.62 4.59
N MET A 99 11.94 -12.39 5.21
CA MET A 99 12.23 -12.94 6.54
C MET A 99 13.37 -13.96 6.46
N PRO A 100 14.37 -13.90 7.36
CA PRO A 100 15.50 -14.82 7.36
C PRO A 100 15.03 -16.26 7.56
N SER A 101 15.10 -17.06 6.49
CA SER A 101 14.94 -18.52 6.58
C SER A 101 16.20 -19.09 7.24
N HIS A 102 16.14 -19.45 8.52
CA HIS A 102 17.25 -20.06 9.23
C HIS A 102 17.44 -21.52 8.76
N GLY A 103 18.28 -21.72 7.74
CA GLY A 103 18.57 -23.04 7.20
C GLY A 103 19.99 -23.15 6.64
N ARG A 104 20.62 -24.31 6.84
CA ARG A 104 22.03 -24.63 6.49
C ARG A 104 22.40 -24.46 5.00
N HIS A 105 21.41 -24.22 4.12
CA HIS A 105 21.59 -24.06 2.67
C HIS A 105 21.10 -22.69 2.16
N ALA A 106 20.94 -21.70 3.05
CA ALA A 106 20.59 -20.35 2.62
C ALA A 106 21.77 -19.72 1.86
N SER A 107 21.63 -19.55 0.54
CA SER A 107 22.54 -18.71 -0.22
C SER A 107 22.42 -17.27 0.26
N THR A 108 23.57 -16.62 0.41
CA THR A 108 23.69 -15.17 0.64
C THR A 108 23.17 -14.47 -0.61
N GLY A 109 22.01 -13.83 -0.52
CA GLY A 109 21.48 -13.01 -1.60
C GLY A 109 22.41 -11.82 -1.83
N SER A 110 22.69 -11.51 -3.09
CA SER A 110 23.41 -10.31 -3.51
C SER A 110 22.61 -9.07 -3.07
N GLU A 111 23.09 -8.36 -2.05
CA GLU A 111 22.43 -7.18 -1.45
C GLU A 111 23.32 -5.93 -1.56
N ASP A 112 23.61 -5.45 -2.78
CA ASP A 112 24.50 -4.28 -2.93
C ASP A 112 23.86 -3.03 -3.56
N THR A 113 22.54 -2.99 -3.79
CA THR A 113 21.87 -1.79 -4.32
C THR A 113 20.66 -1.35 -3.49
N TRP A 114 20.61 -0.07 -3.09
CA TRP A 114 19.53 0.55 -2.30
C TRP A 114 18.11 0.31 -2.87
N SER A 115 17.98 0.28 -4.19
CA SER A 115 16.71 0.01 -4.89
C SER A 115 16.36 -1.48 -5.00
N GLU A 116 17.35 -2.36 -4.95
CA GLU A 116 17.18 -3.81 -5.12
C GLU A 116 17.02 -4.54 -3.79
N GLY A 117 17.57 -3.97 -2.70
CA GLY A 117 17.45 -4.50 -1.35
C GLY A 117 16.05 -4.39 -0.70
N PRO A 118 15.89 -4.96 0.50
CA PRO A 118 14.62 -4.99 1.23
C PRO A 118 14.17 -3.61 1.72
N GLY A 119 15.09 -2.67 1.96
CA GLY A 119 14.82 -1.39 2.61
C GLY A 119 13.71 -0.56 1.96
N LEU A 120 13.76 -0.36 0.63
CA LEU A 120 12.73 0.38 -0.09
C LEU A 120 11.35 -0.30 0.02
N SER A 121 11.32 -1.64 -0.02
CA SER A 121 10.06 -2.39 0.08
C SER A 121 9.47 -2.28 1.49
N VAL A 122 10.30 -2.35 2.53
CA VAL A 122 9.89 -2.18 3.93
C VAL A 122 9.33 -0.77 4.14
N LEU A 123 10.06 0.27 3.72
CA LEU A 123 9.62 1.66 3.86
C LEU A 123 8.26 1.88 3.16
N ALA A 124 8.10 1.36 1.95
CA ALA A 124 6.87 1.48 1.18
C ALA A 124 5.65 0.87 1.93
N HIS A 125 5.77 -0.36 2.41
CA HIS A 125 4.63 -1.07 3.00
C HIS A 125 4.35 -0.66 4.46
N VAL A 126 5.39 -0.37 5.25
CA VAL A 126 5.22 0.20 6.59
C VAL A 126 4.69 1.63 6.51
N GLY A 127 5.19 2.44 5.57
CA GLY A 127 4.65 3.77 5.29
C GLY A 127 3.18 3.72 4.86
N MET A 128 2.81 2.75 4.03
CA MET A 128 1.42 2.52 3.65
C MET A 128 0.54 2.11 4.85
N LEU A 129 1.02 1.24 5.74
CA LEU A 129 0.31 0.90 6.99
C LEU A 129 0.05 2.16 7.83
N VAL A 130 1.06 3.01 8.03
CA VAL A 130 0.90 4.28 8.75
C VAL A 130 -0.11 5.19 8.03
N GLY A 131 -0.03 5.29 6.70
CA GLY A 131 -0.97 6.07 5.89
C GLY A 131 -2.42 5.63 6.07
N VAL A 132 -2.68 4.31 6.06
CA VAL A 132 -4.04 3.77 6.26
C VAL A 132 -4.54 3.98 7.69
N CYS A 133 -3.66 3.93 8.70
CA CYS A 133 -4.02 4.35 10.06
C CYS A 133 -4.46 5.82 10.09
N VAL A 134 -3.75 6.71 9.38
CA VAL A 134 -4.13 8.13 9.27
C VAL A 134 -5.46 8.30 8.52
N PHE A 135 -5.70 7.58 7.42
CA PHE A 135 -6.99 7.61 6.72
C PHE A 135 -8.14 7.15 7.61
N THR A 136 -7.93 6.07 8.36
CA THR A 136 -8.91 5.55 9.30
C THR A 136 -9.22 6.58 10.38
N TRP A 137 -8.20 7.22 10.96
CA TRP A 137 -8.38 8.28 11.95
C TRP A 137 -9.10 9.51 11.36
N ALA A 138 -8.72 9.95 10.16
CA ALA A 138 -9.32 11.10 9.51
C ALA A 138 -10.82 10.86 9.21
N TYR A 139 -11.16 9.66 8.73
CA TYR A 139 -12.55 9.25 8.54
C TYR A 139 -13.34 9.22 9.85
N LEU A 140 -12.81 8.56 10.89
CA LEU A 140 -13.51 8.42 12.18
C LEU A 140 -13.73 9.74 12.91
N THR A 141 -12.88 10.74 12.65
CA THR A 141 -12.97 12.08 13.25
C THR A 141 -13.70 13.10 12.38
N ALA A 142 -14.23 12.68 11.22
CA ALA A 142 -14.82 13.56 10.21
C ALA A 142 -13.87 14.71 9.81
N ALA A 143 -12.56 14.42 9.77
CA ALA A 143 -11.55 15.39 9.35
C ALA A 143 -11.44 15.49 7.82
N VAL A 144 -12.12 14.60 7.09
CA VAL A 144 -12.29 14.57 5.63
C VAL A 144 -13.65 14.03 5.23
#